data_AF-A0A831X8S4-F1
#
_entry.id   AF-A0A831X8S4-F1
#
_cell.length_a   1.000
_cell.length_b   1.000
_cell.length_c   1.000
_cell.angle_alpha   90.00
_cell.angle_beta   90.00
_cell.angle_gamma   90.00
#
_symmetry.space_group_name_H-M   'P 1'
#
loop_
_entity.id
_entity.type
_entity.pdbx_description
1 polymer ?
#
loop_
_entity_poly.entity_id
_entity_poly.type
_entity_poly.pdbx_seq_one_letter_code
_entity_poly.pdbx_strand_id
1 'polypeptide(L)'
;MNGTVVVGTLPRISVTRFAQILREARSPAAAEADACWRAVAAEGVDPLFALAIFAHESRFGTVGLVAEHDLRNPGATRTSRTGAGQPVSVPGRGQFVRYPSWTEGFRDLARRLVDPGFVYRRAGADTVEAIVPLWAPAADGNDPASYIAAVRRFMAQHGEEPVPGVPLEIALVPRGAPNRPAYPLRPAWITVHETANEQPGADARAHQRFVHSGGGPEGVSFHFVVDDQRIVQLLPTTENGWHAGDGAQGPGNRTSIAVELCVNRDGDWSRTQEHGARLVAALCRAFGLPVERVVPHQNWSGKRCPRRLLEQGFEGFRQQVAKILEGGEMASDVVQIGPLGRHVGHGFLEFWRTLERIDPTLPLRTLGWPLTEEFEYAGAVYQVFERAVLKYGESEPEPWRVHVSLFGEATRVVEWARSRGLLRS
;
A
#
# COMPACT_ATOMS: atom_id res chain seq x y z
N MET A 1 0.04 -3.87 24.81
CA MET A 1 0.58 -3.05 23.71
C MET A 1 0.17 -3.72 22.41
N ASN A 2 -0.54 -3.02 21.52
CA ASN A 2 -0.92 -3.60 20.23
C ASN A 2 0.34 -3.79 19.38
N GLY A 3 0.62 -5.03 18.98
CA GLY A 3 1.78 -5.35 18.16
C GLY A 3 1.69 -4.80 16.74
N THR A 4 2.78 -4.89 15.98
CA THR A 4 2.84 -4.46 14.58
C THR A 4 2.13 -5.50 13.71
N VAL A 5 0.91 -5.22 13.25
CA VAL A 5 0.15 -6.12 12.37
C VAL A 5 0.87 -6.30 11.04
N VAL A 6 1.07 -7.55 10.59
CA VAL A 6 1.78 -7.92 9.35
C VAL A 6 1.02 -8.95 8.51
N VAL A 7 -0.05 -9.53 9.05
CA VAL A 7 -0.94 -10.45 8.34
C VAL A 7 -2.31 -9.81 8.16
N GLY A 8 -2.89 -9.98 6.98
CA GLY A 8 -4.17 -9.41 6.60
C GLY A 8 -4.12 -7.90 6.42
N THR A 9 -2.99 -7.32 6.05
CA THR A 9 -2.82 -5.87 5.84
C THR A 9 -2.29 -5.57 4.44
N LEU A 10 -2.28 -4.30 4.05
CA LEU A 10 -1.66 -3.87 2.81
C LEU A 10 -0.12 -3.82 2.94
N PRO A 11 0.63 -4.01 1.84
CA PRO A 11 2.09 -3.86 1.83
C PRO A 11 2.54 -2.49 2.35
N ARG A 12 3.59 -2.46 3.19
CA ARG A 12 4.27 -1.23 3.66
C ARG A 12 5.60 -0.98 2.95
N ILE A 13 5.77 -1.53 1.77
CA ILE A 13 6.94 -1.30 0.92
C ILE A 13 6.52 -1.49 -0.52
N SER A 14 6.94 -0.58 -1.40
CA SER A 14 6.76 -0.68 -2.85
C SER A 14 7.60 -1.81 -3.45
N VAL A 15 7.25 -2.20 -4.67
CA VAL A 15 7.99 -3.20 -5.45
C VAL A 15 9.41 -2.70 -5.71
N THR A 16 9.57 -1.47 -6.21
CA THR A 16 10.89 -0.87 -6.45
C THR A 16 11.73 -0.76 -5.18
N ARG A 17 11.17 -0.33 -4.04
CA ARG A 17 11.98 -0.22 -2.83
C ARG A 17 12.42 -1.58 -2.32
N PHE A 18 11.55 -2.59 -2.39
CA PHE A 18 11.89 -3.98 -2.06
C PHE A 18 13.04 -4.49 -2.95
N ALA A 19 12.95 -4.27 -4.26
CA ALA A 19 13.99 -4.67 -5.21
C ALA A 19 15.30 -3.88 -5.04
N GLN A 20 15.21 -2.59 -4.75
CA GLN A 20 16.38 -1.74 -4.48
C GLN A 20 17.16 -2.25 -3.27
N ILE A 21 16.49 -2.54 -2.15
CA ILE A 21 17.14 -3.06 -0.94
C ILE A 21 17.89 -4.37 -1.24
N LEU A 22 17.27 -5.29 -1.97
CA LEU A 22 17.91 -6.55 -2.34
C LEU A 22 19.13 -6.33 -3.26
N ARG A 23 19.07 -5.39 -4.20
CA ARG A 23 20.20 -5.04 -5.07
C ARG A 23 21.35 -4.40 -4.29
N GLU A 24 21.06 -3.44 -3.42
CA GLU A 24 22.04 -2.77 -2.56
C GLU A 24 22.75 -3.77 -1.64
N ALA A 25 22.01 -4.76 -1.11
CA ALA A 25 22.55 -5.85 -0.31
C ALA A 25 23.31 -6.91 -1.12
N ARG A 26 23.36 -6.80 -2.46
CA ARG A 26 23.89 -7.83 -3.38
C ARG A 26 23.27 -9.21 -3.13
N SER A 27 21.97 -9.22 -2.82
CA SER A 27 21.24 -10.44 -2.52
C SER A 27 21.13 -11.32 -3.77
N PRO A 28 21.31 -12.65 -3.66
CA PRO A 28 20.99 -13.59 -4.72
C PRO A 28 19.49 -13.59 -5.11
N ALA A 29 18.61 -13.03 -4.28
CA ALA A 29 17.19 -12.88 -4.59
C ALA A 29 16.87 -11.65 -5.45
N ALA A 30 17.84 -10.76 -5.72
CA ALA A 30 17.60 -9.48 -6.38
C ALA A 30 17.00 -9.60 -7.78
N ALA A 31 17.36 -10.65 -8.54
CA ALA A 31 16.81 -10.89 -9.87
C ALA A 31 15.33 -11.34 -9.85
N GLU A 32 14.84 -11.84 -8.71
CA GLU A 32 13.46 -12.30 -8.53
C GLU A 32 12.62 -11.34 -7.66
N ALA A 33 13.16 -10.17 -7.30
CA ALA A 33 12.59 -9.30 -6.27
C ALA A 33 11.10 -8.98 -6.46
N ASP A 34 10.69 -8.60 -7.67
CA ASP A 34 9.29 -8.30 -8.00
C ASP A 34 8.38 -9.51 -7.79
N ALA A 35 8.84 -10.69 -8.22
CA ALA A 35 8.08 -11.93 -8.07
C ALA A 35 8.00 -12.36 -6.60
N CYS A 36 9.08 -12.18 -5.83
CA CYS A 36 9.09 -12.39 -4.38
C CYS A 36 8.10 -11.47 -3.66
N TRP A 37 8.11 -10.16 -3.97
CA TRP A 37 7.17 -9.20 -3.40
C TRP A 37 5.72 -9.60 -3.67
N ARG A 38 5.40 -9.93 -4.93
CA ARG A 38 4.05 -10.34 -5.35
C ARG A 38 3.62 -11.63 -4.68
N ALA A 39 4.54 -12.60 -4.54
CA ALA A 39 4.27 -13.87 -3.88
C ALA A 39 3.90 -13.72 -2.40
N VAL A 40 4.49 -12.74 -1.70
CA VAL A 40 4.15 -12.43 -0.30
C VAL A 40 2.83 -11.65 -0.22
N ALA A 41 2.70 -10.58 -1.00
CA ALA A 41 1.53 -9.71 -0.97
C ALA A 41 0.24 -10.46 -1.32
N ALA A 42 0.28 -11.38 -2.27
CA ALA A 42 -0.88 -12.17 -2.70
C ALA A 42 -1.41 -13.12 -1.61
N GLU A 43 -0.61 -13.46 -0.60
CA GLU A 43 -1.07 -14.22 0.57
C GLU A 43 -1.72 -13.31 1.64
N GLY A 44 -1.75 -12.00 1.44
CA GLY A 44 -2.20 -11.02 2.44
C GLY A 44 -1.18 -10.81 3.56
N VAL A 45 0.10 -11.04 3.29
CA VAL A 45 1.20 -10.79 4.23
C VAL A 45 1.97 -9.56 3.76
N ASP A 46 2.43 -8.73 4.69
CA ASP A 46 3.25 -7.57 4.37
C ASP A 46 4.65 -7.97 3.85
N PRO A 47 5.01 -7.64 2.59
CA PRO A 47 6.33 -7.93 2.04
C PRO A 47 7.47 -7.30 2.82
N LEU A 48 7.25 -6.16 3.50
CA LEU A 48 8.27 -5.54 4.34
C LEU A 48 8.64 -6.42 5.53
N PHE A 49 7.66 -7.10 6.13
CA PHE A 49 7.90 -8.05 7.20
C PHE A 49 8.70 -9.27 6.69
N ALA A 50 8.32 -9.83 5.54
CA ALA A 50 9.06 -10.94 4.95
C ALA A 50 10.52 -10.55 4.62
N LEU A 51 10.73 -9.33 4.12
CA LEU A 51 12.07 -8.80 3.87
C LEU A 51 12.87 -8.61 5.17
N ALA A 52 12.23 -8.16 6.25
CA ALA A 52 12.85 -8.01 7.57
C ALA A 52 13.29 -9.36 8.15
N ILE A 53 12.45 -10.40 8.03
CA ILE A 53 12.82 -11.78 8.39
C ILE A 53 14.02 -12.21 7.55
N PHE A 54 14.00 -12.01 6.24
CA PHE A 54 15.11 -12.40 5.36
C PHE A 54 16.43 -11.69 5.66
N ALA A 55 16.36 -10.40 6.01
CA ALA A 55 17.49 -9.62 6.48
C ALA A 55 18.08 -10.22 7.76
N HIS A 56 17.22 -10.58 8.72
CA HIS A 56 17.61 -11.14 10.01
C HIS A 56 18.21 -12.54 9.89
N GLU A 57 17.54 -13.44 9.15
CA GLU A 57 17.90 -14.86 9.05
C GLU A 57 19.22 -15.10 8.31
N SER A 58 19.54 -14.29 7.29
CA SER A 58 20.63 -14.62 6.37
C SER A 58 21.30 -13.41 5.71
N ARG A 59 21.07 -12.20 6.21
CA ARG A 59 21.50 -10.94 5.57
C ARG A 59 21.14 -10.94 4.09
N PHE A 60 19.86 -11.19 3.81
CA PHE A 60 19.33 -11.31 2.46
C PHE A 60 19.94 -12.47 1.65
N GLY A 61 20.18 -13.61 2.30
CA GLY A 61 20.65 -14.83 1.63
C GLY A 61 22.13 -14.84 1.29
N THR A 62 22.92 -13.88 1.82
CA THR A 62 24.35 -13.75 1.53
C THR A 62 25.24 -14.50 2.52
N VAL A 63 24.69 -14.92 3.67
CA VAL A 63 25.46 -15.60 4.73
C VAL A 63 24.70 -16.79 5.34
N GLY A 64 25.45 -17.62 6.08
CA GLY A 64 24.93 -18.72 6.87
C GLY A 64 24.37 -19.87 6.03
N LEU A 65 23.55 -20.73 6.67
CA LEU A 65 23.02 -21.95 6.07
C LEU A 65 22.26 -21.74 4.76
N VAL A 66 21.64 -20.58 4.59
CA VAL A 66 20.89 -20.25 3.36
C VAL A 66 21.84 -20.14 2.17
N ALA A 67 22.99 -19.47 2.36
CA ALA A 67 24.01 -19.32 1.34
C ALA A 67 24.84 -20.61 1.16
N GLU A 68 25.29 -21.22 2.26
CA GLU A 68 26.14 -22.42 2.26
C GLU A 68 25.48 -23.62 1.57
N HIS A 69 24.15 -23.74 1.68
CA HIS A 69 23.39 -24.85 1.11
C HIS A 69 22.48 -24.45 -0.05
N ASP A 70 22.60 -23.23 -0.58
CA ASP A 70 21.80 -22.71 -1.70
C ASP A 70 20.29 -22.97 -1.50
N LEU A 71 19.77 -22.60 -0.33
CA LEU A 71 18.42 -23.01 0.08
C LEU A 71 17.32 -22.18 -0.59
N ARG A 72 17.62 -20.96 -1.06
CA ARG A 72 16.61 -20.00 -1.56
C ARG A 72 15.45 -19.82 -0.59
N ASN A 73 15.77 -19.84 0.71
CA ASN A 73 14.83 -19.96 1.81
C ASN A 73 14.91 -18.69 2.68
N PRO A 74 14.04 -17.69 2.45
CA PRO A 74 14.14 -16.40 3.13
C PRO A 74 13.85 -16.47 4.62
N GLY A 75 13.21 -17.55 5.08
CA GLY A 75 12.79 -17.73 6.45
C GLY A 75 13.53 -18.81 7.23
N ALA A 76 14.58 -19.42 6.64
CA ALA A 76 15.24 -20.61 7.16
C ALA A 76 14.25 -21.72 7.61
N THR A 77 13.17 -21.91 6.84
CA THR A 77 12.08 -22.82 7.18
C THR A 77 12.50 -24.30 7.13
N ARG A 78 11.95 -25.10 8.04
CA ARG A 78 12.24 -26.54 8.18
C ARG A 78 11.29 -27.46 7.41
N THR A 79 10.17 -26.92 6.96
CA THR A 79 9.07 -27.64 6.28
C THR A 79 8.47 -26.74 5.19
N SER A 80 7.74 -27.32 4.25
CA SER A 80 7.01 -26.57 3.21
C SER A 80 5.51 -26.61 3.48
N ARG A 81 4.80 -25.49 3.24
CA ARG A 81 3.34 -25.36 3.29
C ARG A 81 2.70 -25.21 1.91
N THR A 82 3.49 -24.84 0.93
CA THR A 82 3.13 -24.79 -0.50
C THR A 82 3.32 -26.13 -1.19
N GLY A 83 4.10 -27.04 -0.60
CA GLY A 83 4.53 -28.28 -1.23
C GLY A 83 5.75 -28.11 -2.14
N ALA A 84 6.20 -26.86 -2.36
CA ALA A 84 7.41 -26.57 -3.12
C ALA A 84 8.68 -26.84 -2.29
N GLY A 85 9.76 -27.17 -2.99
CA GLY A 85 11.08 -27.38 -2.41
C GLY A 85 11.34 -28.81 -1.95
N GLN A 86 12.59 -29.07 -1.56
CA GLN A 86 13.08 -30.37 -1.13
C GLN A 86 13.75 -30.28 0.24
N PRO A 87 13.59 -31.28 1.11
CA PRO A 87 14.29 -31.31 2.38
C PRO A 87 15.80 -31.46 2.16
N VAL A 88 16.59 -30.65 2.88
CA VAL A 88 18.05 -30.70 2.91
C VAL A 88 18.48 -30.90 4.37
N SER A 89 19.25 -31.96 4.62
CA SER A 89 19.83 -32.21 5.94
C SER A 89 21.09 -31.38 6.12
N VAL A 90 21.10 -30.51 7.14
CA VAL A 90 22.24 -29.67 7.51
C VAL A 90 22.91 -30.30 8.74
N PRO A 91 24.18 -30.72 8.64
CA PRO A 91 24.91 -31.34 9.76
C PRO A 91 24.84 -30.49 11.04
N GLY A 92 24.46 -31.11 12.16
CA GLY A 92 24.34 -30.43 13.45
C GLY A 92 23.19 -29.43 13.60
N ARG A 93 22.39 -29.19 12.54
CA ARG A 93 21.27 -28.23 12.54
C ARG A 93 19.93 -28.87 12.14
N GLY A 94 19.95 -30.08 11.59
CA GLY A 94 18.75 -30.81 11.17
C GLY A 94 18.26 -30.40 9.79
N GLN A 95 16.98 -30.61 9.52
CA GLN A 95 16.40 -30.42 8.19
C GLN A 95 15.97 -28.96 7.93
N PHE A 96 16.24 -28.49 6.73
CA PHE A 96 15.73 -27.25 6.13
C PHE A 96 15.10 -27.54 4.77
N VAL A 97 14.40 -26.57 4.18
CA VAL A 97 13.88 -26.68 2.81
C VAL A 97 14.77 -25.89 1.85
N ARG A 98 15.16 -26.54 0.74
CA ARG A 98 15.68 -25.86 -0.45
C ARG A 98 14.55 -25.65 -1.45
N TYR A 99 14.25 -24.41 -1.77
CA TYR A 99 13.24 -24.06 -2.76
C TYR A 99 13.84 -24.00 -4.18
N PRO A 100 13.03 -24.22 -5.24
CA PRO A 100 13.49 -24.15 -6.62
C PRO A 100 13.81 -22.71 -7.07
N SER A 101 13.24 -21.70 -6.40
CA SER A 101 13.46 -20.28 -6.67
C SER A 101 13.28 -19.45 -5.38
N TRP A 102 13.78 -18.22 -5.35
CA TRP A 102 13.50 -17.31 -4.23
C TRP A 102 12.02 -17.00 -4.14
N THR A 103 11.34 -16.87 -5.27
CA THR A 103 9.89 -16.64 -5.36
C THR A 103 9.11 -17.72 -4.59
N GLU A 104 9.43 -19.00 -4.77
CA GLU A 104 8.77 -20.08 -4.01
C GLU A 104 9.09 -20.03 -2.52
N GLY A 105 10.32 -19.70 -2.14
CA GLY A 105 10.70 -19.55 -0.74
C GLY A 105 9.94 -18.42 -0.04
N PHE A 106 9.79 -17.27 -0.70
CA PHE A 106 9.00 -16.15 -0.20
C PHE A 106 7.51 -16.46 -0.14
N ARG A 107 6.97 -17.17 -1.14
CA ARG A 107 5.59 -17.65 -1.12
C ARG A 107 5.34 -18.57 0.07
N ASP A 108 6.26 -19.50 0.33
CA ASP A 108 6.11 -20.44 1.45
C ASP A 108 6.21 -19.76 2.81
N LEU A 109 7.15 -18.82 2.96
CA LEU A 109 7.27 -17.95 4.14
C LEU A 109 5.92 -17.30 4.45
N ALA A 110 5.29 -16.66 3.45
CA ALA A 110 4.00 -15.99 3.61
C ALA A 110 2.86 -16.98 3.87
N ARG A 111 2.80 -18.09 3.11
CA ARG A 111 1.77 -19.13 3.23
C ARG A 111 1.68 -19.69 4.64
N ARG A 112 2.82 -19.88 5.32
CA ARG A 112 2.87 -20.38 6.72
C ARG A 112 2.05 -19.52 7.67
N LEU A 113 2.05 -18.20 7.47
CA LEU A 113 1.38 -17.24 8.36
C LEU A 113 -0.15 -17.29 8.22
N VAL A 114 -0.65 -17.72 7.05
CA VAL A 114 -2.08 -17.67 6.71
C VAL A 114 -2.74 -19.04 6.58
N ASP A 115 -1.96 -20.12 6.46
CA ASP A 115 -2.47 -21.49 6.39
C ASP A 115 -3.23 -21.88 7.68
N PRO A 116 -4.56 -22.14 7.61
CA PRO A 116 -5.37 -22.51 8.77
C PRO A 116 -4.86 -23.74 9.53
N GLY A 117 -4.16 -24.63 8.83
CA GLY A 117 -3.55 -25.83 9.40
C GLY A 117 -2.20 -25.58 10.07
N PHE A 118 -1.64 -24.37 10.03
CA PHE A 118 -0.29 -24.11 10.55
C PHE A 118 -0.28 -23.32 11.88
N VAL A 119 0.82 -23.44 12.62
CA VAL A 119 0.91 -22.98 14.03
C VAL A 119 0.62 -21.49 14.19
N TYR A 120 1.11 -20.64 13.29
CA TYR A 120 0.91 -19.19 13.39
C TYR A 120 -0.57 -18.82 13.28
N ARG A 121 -1.27 -19.34 12.27
CA ARG A 121 -2.68 -19.06 12.08
C ARG A 121 -3.54 -19.68 13.17
N ARG A 122 -3.22 -20.90 13.63
CA ARG A 122 -3.91 -21.55 14.77
C ARG A 122 -3.77 -20.75 16.08
N ALA A 123 -2.62 -20.12 16.28
CA ALA A 123 -2.37 -19.23 17.42
C ALA A 123 -2.99 -17.83 17.24
N GLY A 124 -3.57 -17.52 16.07
CA GLY A 124 -4.05 -16.17 15.76
C GLY A 124 -2.93 -15.13 15.66
N ALA A 125 -1.69 -15.55 15.41
CA ALA A 125 -0.52 -14.69 15.37
C ALA A 125 -0.47 -13.88 14.07
N ASP A 126 -0.88 -12.61 14.15
CA ASP A 126 -0.96 -11.66 13.03
C ASP A 126 -0.03 -10.44 13.19
N THR A 127 0.69 -10.36 14.29
CA THR A 127 1.66 -9.29 14.60
C THR A 127 3.08 -9.82 14.68
N VAL A 128 4.07 -8.96 14.47
CA VAL A 128 5.51 -9.28 14.68
C VAL A 128 5.72 -9.93 16.05
N GLU A 129 5.15 -9.34 17.09
CA GLU A 129 5.28 -9.76 18.48
C GLU A 129 4.66 -11.13 18.75
N ALA A 130 3.59 -11.50 18.05
CA ALA A 130 2.96 -12.81 18.18
C ALA A 130 3.63 -13.87 17.30
N ILE A 131 4.16 -13.49 16.13
CA ILE A 131 4.74 -14.42 15.15
C ILE A 131 6.15 -14.83 15.56
N VAL A 132 7.02 -13.87 15.92
CA VAL A 132 8.45 -14.15 16.15
C VAL A 132 8.71 -15.18 17.25
N PRO A 133 8.03 -15.18 18.41
CA PRO A 133 8.23 -16.22 19.42
C PRO A 133 7.86 -17.64 18.97
N LEU A 134 6.96 -17.77 17.98
CA LEU A 134 6.62 -19.05 17.33
C LEU A 134 7.59 -19.38 16.20
N TRP A 135 8.24 -18.36 15.61
CA TRP A 135 9.18 -18.48 14.50
C TRP A 135 10.56 -18.91 14.96
N ALA A 136 11.06 -18.26 16.01
CA ALA A 136 12.37 -18.46 16.61
C ALA A 136 12.21 -18.55 18.13
N PRO A 137 11.70 -19.68 18.67
CA PRO A 137 11.37 -19.81 20.09
C PRO A 137 12.62 -19.84 20.97
N ALA A 138 12.50 -19.32 22.19
CA ALA A 138 13.58 -19.35 23.19
C ALA A 138 14.00 -20.78 23.58
N ALA A 139 13.08 -21.75 23.48
CA ALA A 139 13.37 -23.18 23.72
C ALA A 139 14.43 -23.74 22.74
N ASP A 140 14.58 -23.12 21.57
CA ASP A 140 15.60 -23.47 20.58
C ASP A 140 16.90 -22.64 20.76
N GLY A 141 17.04 -21.91 21.86
CA GLY A 141 18.19 -21.06 22.16
C GLY A 141 18.18 -19.69 21.48
N ASN A 142 17.03 -19.28 20.91
CA ASN A 142 16.87 -17.94 20.34
C ASN A 142 16.59 -16.87 21.41
N ASP A 143 16.75 -15.60 21.04
CA ASP A 143 16.24 -14.46 21.80
C ASP A 143 15.10 -13.78 21.02
N PRO A 144 13.83 -14.16 21.28
CA PRO A 144 12.68 -13.57 20.61
C PRO A 144 12.58 -12.05 20.79
N ALA A 145 13.01 -11.51 21.94
CA ALA A 145 12.91 -10.08 22.21
C ALA A 145 13.88 -9.29 21.33
N SER A 146 15.13 -9.75 21.23
CA SER A 146 16.12 -9.15 20.32
C SER A 146 15.74 -9.32 18.85
N TYR A 147 15.16 -10.47 18.48
CA TYR A 147 14.64 -10.68 17.12
C TYR A 147 13.52 -9.67 16.82
N ILE A 148 12.48 -9.56 17.66
CA ILE A 148 11.39 -8.59 17.50
C ILE A 148 11.95 -7.17 17.33
N ALA A 149 12.91 -6.77 18.17
CA ALA A 149 13.52 -5.44 18.09
C ALA A 149 14.25 -5.22 16.75
N ALA A 150 14.98 -6.22 16.25
CA ALA A 150 15.66 -6.14 14.96
C ALA A 150 14.67 -6.01 13.78
N VAL A 151 13.61 -6.81 13.78
CA VAL A 151 12.55 -6.76 12.75
C VAL A 151 11.85 -5.41 12.77
N ARG A 152 11.42 -4.94 13.96
CA ARG A 152 10.74 -3.64 14.08
C ARG A 152 11.63 -2.48 13.63
N ARG A 153 12.91 -2.49 13.99
CA ARG A 153 13.86 -1.47 13.53
C ARG A 153 13.98 -1.46 12.01
N PHE A 154 14.10 -2.64 11.39
CA PHE A 154 14.15 -2.75 9.94
C PHE A 154 12.87 -2.21 9.29
N MET A 155 11.71 -2.62 9.78
CA MET A 155 10.42 -2.18 9.25
C MET A 155 10.22 -0.67 9.43
N ALA A 156 10.65 -0.09 10.55
CA ALA A 156 10.57 1.35 10.76
C ALA A 156 11.50 2.15 9.82
N GLN A 157 12.67 1.58 9.48
CA GLN A 157 13.64 2.22 8.60
C GLN A 157 13.23 2.19 7.12
N HIS A 158 12.49 1.16 6.70
CA HIS A 158 12.19 0.92 5.28
C HIS A 158 10.69 1.00 4.95
N GLY A 159 9.86 1.38 5.91
CA GLY A 159 8.42 1.48 5.75
C GLY A 159 8.00 2.65 4.85
N GLU A 160 7.03 2.37 4.00
CA GLU A 160 6.33 3.32 3.15
C GLU A 160 4.83 3.31 3.48
N GLU A 161 4.12 4.36 3.08
CA GLU A 161 2.67 4.43 3.21
C GLU A 161 2.01 3.37 2.31
N PRO A 162 1.11 2.51 2.85
CA PRO A 162 0.43 1.50 2.04
C PRO A 162 -0.44 2.08 0.93
N VAL A 163 -0.96 3.29 1.14
CA VAL A 163 -1.72 4.07 0.18
C VAL A 163 -1.12 5.48 0.16
N PRO A 164 -0.18 5.77 -0.76
CA PRO A 164 0.54 7.05 -0.76
C PRO A 164 -0.39 8.27 -0.76
N GLY A 165 -0.14 9.19 0.18
CA GLY A 165 -0.90 10.42 0.36
C GLY A 165 -2.28 10.26 1.01
N VAL A 166 -2.62 9.06 1.50
CA VAL A 166 -3.88 8.81 2.20
C VAL A 166 -3.60 8.08 3.53
N PRO A 167 -3.85 8.73 4.69
CA PRO A 167 -3.69 8.08 5.99
C PRO A 167 -4.50 6.78 6.09
N LEU A 168 -3.84 5.68 6.49
CA LEU A 168 -4.46 4.38 6.74
C LEU A 168 -4.35 4.02 8.22
N GLU A 169 -5.50 3.85 8.87
CA GLU A 169 -5.60 3.40 10.26
C GLU A 169 -6.01 1.92 10.31
N ILE A 170 -5.28 1.09 11.06
CA ILE A 170 -5.69 -0.31 11.31
C ILE A 170 -6.46 -0.37 12.63
N ALA A 171 -7.76 -0.61 12.55
CA ALA A 171 -8.66 -0.74 13.70
C ALA A 171 -9.51 -2.00 13.56
N LEU A 172 -8.85 -3.17 13.61
CA LEU A 172 -9.53 -4.44 13.39
C LEU A 172 -10.63 -4.70 14.43
N VAL A 173 -11.78 -5.18 13.97
CA VAL A 173 -12.84 -5.71 14.84
C VAL A 173 -12.24 -6.84 15.69
N PRO A 174 -12.49 -6.91 17.01
CA PRO A 174 -11.95 -7.96 17.86
C PRO A 174 -12.29 -9.37 17.38
N ARG A 175 -11.37 -10.32 17.55
CA ARG A 175 -11.63 -11.75 17.25
C ARG A 175 -12.79 -12.24 18.12
N GLY A 176 -13.69 -13.03 17.54
CA GLY A 176 -14.87 -13.56 18.22
C GLY A 176 -16.08 -12.62 18.25
N ALA A 177 -15.95 -11.38 17.75
CA ALA A 177 -17.10 -10.52 17.55
C ALA A 177 -18.11 -11.17 16.56
N PRO A 178 -19.43 -11.05 16.77
CA PRO A 178 -20.43 -11.69 15.92
C PRO A 178 -20.34 -11.32 14.44
N ASN A 179 -19.93 -10.09 14.14
CA ASN A 179 -19.74 -9.58 12.79
C ASN A 179 -18.32 -9.81 12.23
N ARG A 180 -17.45 -10.54 12.94
CA ARG A 180 -16.15 -11.00 12.42
C ARG A 180 -16.17 -12.52 12.25
N PRO A 181 -16.68 -13.03 11.11
CA PRO A 181 -16.87 -14.47 10.89
C PRO A 181 -15.57 -15.28 10.81
N ALA A 182 -14.45 -14.63 10.45
CA ALA A 182 -13.12 -15.23 10.40
C ALA A 182 -12.95 -16.43 9.45
N TYR A 183 -13.85 -16.63 8.47
CA TYR A 183 -13.58 -17.62 7.43
C TYR A 183 -12.38 -17.18 6.58
N PRO A 184 -11.48 -18.09 6.21
CA PRO A 184 -10.35 -17.76 5.35
C PRO A 184 -10.81 -17.12 4.04
N LEU A 185 -10.14 -16.02 3.67
CA LEU A 185 -10.35 -15.31 2.43
C LEU A 185 -9.05 -15.33 1.61
N ARG A 186 -9.17 -15.74 0.35
CA ARG A 186 -8.20 -15.43 -0.71
C ARG A 186 -8.90 -14.49 -1.67
N PRO A 187 -8.55 -13.19 -1.67
CA PRO A 187 -9.24 -12.21 -2.50
C PRO A 187 -9.14 -12.56 -3.98
N ALA A 188 -10.29 -12.70 -4.63
CA ALA A 188 -10.42 -12.81 -6.09
C ALA A 188 -11.15 -11.60 -6.69
N TRP A 189 -11.79 -10.80 -5.84
CA TRP A 189 -12.59 -9.63 -6.20
C TRP A 189 -12.43 -8.51 -5.18
N ILE A 190 -12.75 -7.29 -5.59
CA ILE A 190 -12.94 -6.14 -4.71
C ILE A 190 -14.36 -5.63 -4.93
N THR A 191 -15.13 -5.53 -3.85
CA THR A 191 -16.50 -5.01 -3.87
C THR A 191 -16.53 -3.59 -3.33
N VAL A 192 -16.94 -2.65 -4.16
CA VAL A 192 -17.09 -1.24 -3.80
C VAL A 192 -18.53 -0.99 -3.35
N HIS A 193 -18.66 -0.28 -2.23
CA HIS A 193 -19.91 0.11 -1.60
C HIS A 193 -19.92 1.62 -1.32
N GLU A 194 -21.11 2.13 -1.02
CA GLU A 194 -21.31 3.44 -0.42
C GLU A 194 -22.09 3.26 0.87
N THR A 195 -21.74 4.03 1.89
CA THR A 195 -22.36 3.88 3.22
C THR A 195 -23.84 4.23 3.26
N ALA A 196 -24.33 4.94 2.23
CA ALA A 196 -25.68 5.50 2.11
C ALA A 196 -26.08 6.44 3.27
N ASN A 197 -25.15 6.78 4.17
CA ASN A 197 -25.38 7.62 5.32
C ASN A 197 -24.88 9.04 5.04
N GLU A 198 -25.80 9.91 4.62
CA GLU A 198 -25.51 11.32 4.29
C GLU A 198 -25.48 12.24 5.51
N GLN A 199 -25.70 11.72 6.72
CA GLN A 199 -25.73 12.55 7.92
C GLN A 199 -24.36 13.19 8.19
N PRO A 200 -24.32 14.48 8.61
CA PRO A 200 -23.08 15.10 9.05
C PRO A 200 -22.38 14.27 10.13
N GLY A 201 -21.06 14.11 10.01
CA GLY A 201 -20.25 13.30 10.92
C GLY A 201 -20.29 11.79 10.70
N ALA A 202 -20.99 11.29 9.65
CA ALA A 202 -20.96 9.89 9.26
C ALA A 202 -19.67 9.53 8.46
N ASP A 203 -18.52 9.92 9.00
CA ASP A 203 -17.18 9.72 8.44
C ASP A 203 -16.66 8.27 8.63
N ALA A 204 -15.40 8.01 8.24
CA ALA A 204 -14.82 6.67 8.35
C ALA A 204 -14.73 6.18 9.80
N ARG A 205 -14.49 7.09 10.77
CA ARG A 205 -14.42 6.74 12.20
C ARG A 205 -15.81 6.48 12.79
N ALA A 206 -16.86 7.15 12.30
CA ALA A 206 -18.23 6.82 12.68
C ALA A 206 -18.61 5.41 12.24
N HIS A 207 -18.25 5.02 11.03
CA HIS A 207 -18.47 3.67 10.52
C HIS A 207 -17.59 2.62 11.21
N GLN A 208 -16.34 2.96 11.56
CA GLN A 208 -15.52 2.13 12.44
C GLN A 208 -16.25 1.85 13.76
N ARG A 209 -16.77 2.87 14.45
CA ARG A 209 -17.51 2.70 15.72
C ARG A 209 -18.74 1.82 15.52
N PHE A 210 -19.51 2.04 14.45
CA PHE A 210 -20.67 1.22 14.12
C PHE A 210 -20.33 -0.28 13.95
N VAL A 211 -19.28 -0.59 13.19
CA VAL A 211 -18.84 -1.99 12.99
C VAL A 211 -18.24 -2.56 14.29
N HIS A 212 -17.50 -1.77 15.07
CA HIS A 212 -16.99 -2.20 16.38
C HIS A 212 -18.11 -2.45 17.39
N SER A 213 -19.26 -1.79 17.25
CA SER A 213 -20.48 -2.03 18.02
C SER A 213 -21.36 -3.16 17.45
N GLY A 214 -20.81 -4.00 16.58
CA GLY A 214 -21.46 -5.22 16.08
C GLY A 214 -22.10 -5.10 14.70
N GLY A 215 -22.02 -3.94 14.03
CA GLY A 215 -22.51 -3.80 12.65
C GLY A 215 -24.03 -3.84 12.55
N GLY A 216 -24.74 -3.32 13.56
CA GLY A 216 -26.20 -3.28 13.58
C GLY A 216 -26.87 -4.66 13.74
N PRO A 217 -28.20 -4.74 13.59
CA PRO A 217 -28.96 -5.98 13.80
C PRO A 217 -28.61 -7.09 12.79
N GLU A 218 -28.10 -6.70 11.62
CA GLU A 218 -27.71 -7.60 10.53
C GLU A 218 -26.29 -8.16 10.71
N GLY A 219 -25.51 -7.63 11.66
CA GLY A 219 -24.15 -8.08 11.90
C GLY A 219 -23.19 -7.77 10.75
N VAL A 220 -23.37 -6.64 10.06
CA VAL A 220 -22.58 -6.33 8.86
C VAL A 220 -21.12 -6.02 9.19
N SER A 221 -20.24 -6.32 8.25
CA SER A 221 -18.83 -6.00 8.34
C SER A 221 -18.17 -5.93 6.96
N PHE A 222 -17.21 -5.03 6.85
CA PHE A 222 -16.45 -4.74 5.63
C PHE A 222 -14.99 -4.49 5.99
N HIS A 223 -14.09 -4.65 5.01
CA HIS A 223 -12.65 -4.61 5.26
C HIS A 223 -12.13 -3.20 5.44
N PHE A 224 -12.61 -2.27 4.63
CA PHE A 224 -12.18 -0.87 4.64
C PHE A 224 -13.37 0.08 4.57
N VAL A 225 -13.23 1.22 5.24
CA VAL A 225 -14.08 2.39 5.04
C VAL A 225 -13.22 3.62 4.76
N VAL A 226 -13.66 4.44 3.82
CA VAL A 226 -12.90 5.57 3.26
C VAL A 226 -13.74 6.83 3.34
N ASP A 227 -13.15 7.90 3.88
CA ASP A 227 -13.68 9.27 3.81
C ASP A 227 -12.69 10.20 3.08
N ASP A 228 -12.98 11.50 3.09
CA ASP A 228 -12.20 12.54 2.42
C ASP A 228 -10.88 12.89 3.12
N GLN A 229 -10.60 12.24 4.26
CA GLN A 229 -9.42 12.47 5.10
C GLN A 229 -8.57 11.20 5.30
N ARG A 230 -9.16 10.01 5.36
CA ARG A 230 -8.49 8.77 5.76
C ARG A 230 -9.17 7.50 5.27
N ILE A 231 -8.47 6.39 5.46
CA ILE A 231 -8.96 5.03 5.33
C ILE A 231 -8.87 4.35 6.70
N VAL A 232 -9.89 3.58 7.09
CA VAL A 232 -9.85 2.72 8.27
C VAL A 232 -10.03 1.26 7.85
N GLN A 233 -9.07 0.41 8.20
CA GLN A 233 -9.16 -1.03 8.02
C GLN A 233 -9.81 -1.69 9.24
N LEU A 234 -10.90 -2.43 9.02
CA LEU A 234 -11.73 -3.04 10.06
C LEU A 234 -11.66 -4.58 10.08
N LEU A 235 -11.33 -5.22 8.97
CA LEU A 235 -11.10 -6.67 8.89
C LEU A 235 -9.76 -6.97 8.23
N PRO A 236 -9.07 -8.05 8.64
CA PRO A 236 -7.89 -8.49 7.90
C PRO A 236 -8.29 -8.98 6.51
N THR A 237 -7.46 -8.70 5.51
CA THR A 237 -7.68 -9.12 4.10
C THR A 237 -7.62 -10.64 3.88
N THR A 238 -7.25 -11.40 4.91
CA THR A 238 -7.23 -12.86 4.95
C THR A 238 -8.50 -13.48 5.56
N GLU A 239 -9.46 -12.66 6.01
CA GLU A 239 -10.75 -13.10 6.55
C GLU A 239 -11.90 -12.46 5.78
N ASN A 240 -13.04 -13.15 5.70
CA ASN A 240 -14.24 -12.61 5.04
C ASN A 240 -14.98 -11.59 5.92
N GLY A 241 -15.84 -10.79 5.29
CA GLY A 241 -16.85 -9.97 5.95
C GLY A 241 -18.28 -10.36 5.55
N TRP A 242 -19.26 -9.69 6.15
CA TRP A 242 -20.68 -9.80 5.77
C TRP A 242 -21.16 -8.48 5.18
N HIS A 243 -21.11 -8.38 3.84
CA HIS A 243 -21.38 -7.12 3.12
C HIS A 243 -22.14 -7.32 1.79
N ALA A 244 -21.99 -8.46 1.13
CA ALA A 244 -22.44 -8.64 -0.25
C ALA A 244 -23.91 -9.03 -0.40
N GLY A 245 -24.59 -9.44 0.68
CA GLY A 245 -26.01 -9.79 0.65
C GLY A 245 -26.34 -11.03 -0.21
N ASP A 246 -25.36 -11.88 -0.47
CA ASP A 246 -25.45 -13.08 -1.33
C ASP A 246 -25.40 -14.40 -0.52
N GLY A 247 -25.73 -14.32 0.77
CA GLY A 247 -25.73 -15.45 1.71
C GLY A 247 -24.35 -15.80 2.27
N ALA A 248 -24.34 -16.75 3.21
CA ALA A 248 -23.13 -17.13 3.97
C ALA A 248 -22.04 -17.82 3.12
N GLN A 249 -22.42 -18.39 1.97
CA GLN A 249 -21.52 -19.06 1.03
C GLN A 249 -21.41 -18.33 -0.32
N GLY A 250 -22.00 -17.14 -0.43
CA GLY A 250 -21.98 -16.37 -1.67
C GLY A 250 -20.58 -15.85 -2.02
N PRO A 251 -20.24 -15.75 -3.32
CA PRO A 251 -18.91 -15.36 -3.79
C PRO A 251 -18.53 -13.94 -3.38
N GLY A 252 -19.46 -13.00 -3.30
CA GLY A 252 -19.20 -11.64 -2.85
C GLY A 252 -18.68 -11.63 -1.42
N ASN A 253 -19.37 -12.29 -0.49
CA ASN A 253 -18.90 -12.39 0.90
C ASN A 253 -17.61 -13.22 1.01
N ARG A 254 -17.49 -14.32 0.27
CA ARG A 254 -16.45 -15.35 0.52
C ARG A 254 -15.20 -15.23 -0.33
N THR A 255 -15.19 -14.35 -1.33
CA THR A 255 -14.05 -14.19 -2.25
C THR A 255 -13.68 -12.72 -2.52
N SER A 256 -14.34 -11.75 -1.87
CA SER A 256 -14.05 -10.33 -2.11
C SER A 256 -13.61 -9.55 -0.87
N ILE A 257 -12.84 -8.49 -1.10
CA ILE A 257 -12.55 -7.43 -0.13
C ILE A 257 -13.59 -6.33 -0.30
N ALA A 258 -14.23 -5.90 0.78
CA ALA A 258 -15.22 -4.83 0.78
C ALA A 258 -14.61 -3.47 1.12
N VAL A 259 -14.91 -2.47 0.29
CA VAL A 259 -14.51 -1.08 0.46
C VAL A 259 -15.78 -0.21 0.52
N GLU A 260 -16.04 0.41 1.67
CA GLU A 260 -17.13 1.36 1.88
C GLU A 260 -16.65 2.81 1.64
N LEU A 261 -17.35 3.55 0.77
CA LEU A 261 -17.10 4.98 0.55
C LEU A 261 -18.12 5.83 1.32
N CYS A 262 -17.63 6.70 2.19
CA CYS A 262 -18.46 7.64 2.94
C CYS A 262 -19.12 8.69 2.03
N VAL A 263 -20.38 9.02 2.33
CA VAL A 263 -21.19 9.98 1.55
C VAL A 263 -21.77 11.12 2.42
N ASN A 264 -21.25 11.29 3.64
CA ASN A 264 -21.67 12.31 4.59
C ASN A 264 -21.58 13.73 4.00
N ARG A 265 -22.59 14.57 4.25
CA ARG A 265 -22.73 15.90 3.62
C ARG A 265 -21.65 16.90 3.98
N ASP A 266 -20.98 16.71 5.10
CA ASP A 266 -19.85 17.51 5.57
C ASP A 266 -18.48 17.00 5.09
N GLY A 267 -18.44 15.92 4.30
CA GLY A 267 -17.23 15.41 3.64
C GLY A 267 -17.17 15.76 2.15
N ASP A 268 -15.96 15.80 1.60
CA ASP A 268 -15.70 15.99 0.18
C ASP A 268 -15.82 14.67 -0.61
N TRP A 269 -16.94 14.48 -1.30
CA TRP A 269 -17.19 13.28 -2.11
C TRP A 269 -16.15 13.05 -3.23
N SER A 270 -15.57 14.10 -3.80
CA SER A 270 -14.54 13.94 -4.83
C SER A 270 -13.27 13.36 -4.23
N ARG A 271 -12.87 13.85 -3.05
CA ARG A 271 -11.72 13.31 -2.30
C ARG A 271 -11.97 11.89 -1.81
N THR A 272 -13.17 11.57 -1.31
CA THR A 272 -13.51 10.19 -0.92
C THR A 272 -13.37 9.22 -2.10
N GLN A 273 -13.82 9.60 -3.30
CA GLN A 273 -13.65 8.77 -4.50
C GLN A 273 -12.18 8.60 -4.87
N GLU A 274 -11.38 9.67 -4.82
CA GLU A 274 -9.94 9.60 -5.08
C GLU A 274 -9.23 8.66 -4.09
N HIS A 275 -9.48 8.82 -2.80
CA HIS A 275 -8.94 7.94 -1.76
C HIS A 275 -9.39 6.48 -1.98
N GLY A 276 -10.66 6.28 -2.33
CA GLY A 276 -11.22 4.99 -2.67
C GLY A 276 -10.50 4.34 -3.86
N ALA A 277 -10.26 5.09 -4.94
CA ALA A 277 -9.56 4.61 -6.12
C ALA A 277 -8.09 4.26 -5.80
N ARG A 278 -7.39 5.06 -4.99
CA ARG A 278 -6.02 4.77 -4.53
C ARG A 278 -5.95 3.49 -3.69
N LEU A 279 -6.90 3.31 -2.76
CA LEU A 279 -7.00 2.09 -1.95
C LEU A 279 -7.26 0.87 -2.83
N VAL A 280 -8.24 0.95 -3.74
CA VAL A 280 -8.59 -0.16 -4.63
C VAL A 280 -7.41 -0.51 -5.55
N ALA A 281 -6.66 0.48 -6.05
CA ALA A 281 -5.44 0.23 -6.81
C ALA A 281 -4.34 -0.46 -5.96
N ALA A 282 -4.15 -0.05 -4.71
CA ALA A 282 -3.22 -0.72 -3.79
C ALA A 282 -3.61 -2.18 -3.54
N LEU A 283 -4.91 -2.47 -3.36
CA LEU A 283 -5.45 -3.83 -3.23
C LEU A 283 -5.24 -4.64 -4.51
N CYS A 284 -5.54 -4.07 -5.68
CA CYS A 284 -5.30 -4.71 -6.99
C CYS A 284 -3.82 -5.09 -7.16
N ARG A 285 -2.87 -4.19 -6.83
CA ARG A 285 -1.43 -4.50 -6.87
C ARG A 285 -1.05 -5.60 -5.90
N ALA A 286 -1.50 -5.52 -4.65
CA ALA A 286 -1.16 -6.48 -3.60
C ALA A 286 -1.62 -7.91 -3.95
N PHE A 287 -2.84 -8.05 -4.47
CA PHE A 287 -3.44 -9.35 -4.77
C PHE A 287 -3.32 -9.78 -6.24
N GLY A 288 -2.63 -8.99 -7.07
CA GLY A 288 -2.49 -9.26 -8.51
C GLY A 288 -3.83 -9.31 -9.25
N LEU A 289 -4.81 -8.51 -8.80
CA LEU A 289 -6.15 -8.48 -9.39
C LEU A 289 -6.20 -7.43 -10.51
N PRO A 290 -6.64 -7.81 -11.72
CA PRO A 290 -6.86 -6.84 -12.78
C PRO A 290 -8.13 -6.02 -12.46
N VAL A 291 -8.28 -4.84 -13.07
CA VAL A 291 -9.35 -3.89 -12.73
C VAL A 291 -10.76 -4.46 -12.97
N GLU A 292 -10.88 -5.48 -13.81
CA GLU A 292 -12.11 -6.26 -14.06
C GLU A 292 -12.64 -6.99 -12.84
N ARG A 293 -11.79 -7.19 -11.83
CA ARG A 293 -12.18 -7.78 -10.56
C ARG A 293 -12.70 -6.75 -9.55
N VAL A 294 -12.76 -5.47 -9.92
CA VAL A 294 -13.40 -4.41 -9.14
C VAL A 294 -14.86 -4.30 -9.59
N VAL A 295 -15.78 -4.62 -8.68
CA VAL A 295 -17.21 -4.68 -8.96
C VAL A 295 -18.03 -3.87 -7.95
N PRO A 296 -19.20 -3.34 -8.34
CA PRO A 296 -20.13 -2.75 -7.39
C PRO A 296 -20.80 -3.85 -6.56
N HIS A 297 -21.32 -3.53 -5.37
CA HIS A 297 -22.18 -4.44 -4.60
C HIS A 297 -23.35 -4.99 -5.44
N GLN A 298 -23.89 -4.18 -6.35
CA GLN A 298 -24.93 -4.59 -7.30
C GLN A 298 -24.62 -5.88 -8.06
N ASN A 299 -23.34 -6.15 -8.35
CA ASN A 299 -22.92 -7.37 -9.04
C ASN A 299 -23.33 -8.66 -8.29
N TRP A 300 -23.44 -8.61 -6.97
CA TRP A 300 -23.70 -9.78 -6.13
C TRP A 300 -25.17 -9.99 -5.81
N SER A 301 -25.88 -8.92 -5.44
CA SER A 301 -27.25 -9.00 -4.91
C SER A 301 -28.29 -8.25 -5.74
N GLY A 302 -27.86 -7.52 -6.77
CA GLY A 302 -28.74 -6.59 -7.49
C GLY A 302 -29.06 -5.29 -6.74
N LYS A 303 -28.67 -5.15 -5.46
CA LYS A 303 -28.85 -3.90 -4.69
C LYS A 303 -28.19 -2.75 -5.45
N ARG A 304 -28.89 -1.62 -5.60
CA ARG A 304 -28.36 -0.41 -6.24
C ARG A 304 -27.34 0.29 -5.34
N CYS A 305 -26.17 -0.31 -5.20
CA CYS A 305 -25.04 0.10 -4.39
C CYS A 305 -23.74 -0.22 -5.16
N PRO A 306 -22.76 0.69 -5.24
CA PRO A 306 -22.72 2.06 -4.71
C PRO A 306 -23.60 3.01 -5.54
N ARG A 307 -24.51 3.77 -4.90
CA ARG A 307 -25.58 4.49 -5.62
C ARG A 307 -25.04 5.63 -6.48
N ARG A 308 -24.23 6.54 -5.91
CA ARG A 308 -23.70 7.71 -6.62
C ARG A 308 -22.75 7.29 -7.73
N LEU A 309 -21.87 6.32 -7.48
CA LEU A 309 -20.98 5.79 -8.51
C LEU A 309 -21.74 5.07 -9.64
N LEU A 310 -22.81 4.33 -9.34
CA LEU A 310 -23.66 3.72 -10.38
C LEU A 310 -24.37 4.80 -11.21
N GLU A 311 -24.84 5.88 -10.59
CA GLU A 311 -25.46 7.03 -11.28
C GLU A 311 -24.49 7.80 -12.17
N GLN A 312 -23.22 7.91 -11.75
CA GLN A 312 -22.14 8.53 -12.52
C GLN A 312 -21.57 7.62 -13.63
N GLY A 313 -21.89 6.32 -13.57
CA GLY A 313 -21.27 5.27 -14.37
C GLY A 313 -20.07 4.67 -13.66
N PHE A 314 -20.25 3.47 -13.10
CA PHE A 314 -19.21 2.77 -12.31
C PHE A 314 -17.91 2.54 -13.08
N GLU A 315 -17.99 2.46 -14.42
CA GLU A 315 -16.81 2.35 -15.27
C GLU A 315 -15.85 3.54 -15.13
N GLY A 316 -16.35 4.75 -14.85
CA GLY A 316 -15.48 5.90 -14.58
C GLY A 316 -14.59 5.70 -13.35
N PHE A 317 -15.12 5.09 -12.29
CA PHE A 317 -14.35 4.72 -11.11
C PHE A 317 -13.30 3.65 -11.44
N ARG A 318 -13.67 2.63 -12.23
CA ARG A 318 -12.71 1.61 -12.69
C ARG A 318 -11.60 2.21 -13.54
N GLN A 319 -11.90 3.15 -14.41
CA GLN A 319 -10.88 3.87 -15.20
C GLN A 319 -9.94 4.69 -14.31
N GLN A 320 -10.45 5.32 -13.24
CA GLN A 320 -9.60 6.00 -12.27
C GLN A 320 -8.64 5.02 -11.57
N VAL A 321 -9.13 3.86 -11.16
CA VAL A 321 -8.30 2.78 -10.60
C VAL A 321 -7.26 2.30 -11.61
N ALA A 322 -7.67 2.03 -12.85
CA ALA A 322 -6.77 1.57 -13.92
C ALA A 322 -5.65 2.58 -14.18
N LYS A 323 -5.96 3.88 -14.23
CA LYS A 323 -4.96 4.94 -14.39
C LYS A 323 -3.93 4.96 -13.26
N ILE A 324 -4.35 4.71 -12.01
CA ILE A 324 -3.44 4.61 -10.85
C ILE A 324 -2.60 3.31 -10.90
N LEU A 325 -3.13 2.24 -11.50
CA LEU A 325 -2.41 0.98 -11.68
C LEU A 325 -1.35 1.07 -12.80
N GLU A 326 -1.71 1.69 -13.93
CA GLU A 326 -0.83 1.93 -15.07
C GLU A 326 0.29 2.92 -14.73
N GLY A 327 0.00 3.92 -13.90
CA GLY A 327 0.99 4.78 -13.26
C GLY A 327 1.56 4.19 -11.97
N GLY A 328 1.77 2.88 -11.90
CA GLY A 328 2.22 2.17 -10.70
C GLY A 328 3.70 2.39 -10.38
N GLU A 329 3.97 2.86 -9.16
CA GLU A 329 5.10 3.71 -8.75
C GLU A 329 4.90 5.13 -9.24
N MET A 330 5.26 6.13 -8.44
CA MET A 330 5.41 7.50 -8.92
C MET A 330 6.45 7.49 -10.05
N ALA A 331 6.04 7.07 -11.24
CA ALA A 331 6.73 7.29 -12.48
C ALA A 331 6.87 8.80 -12.51
N SER A 332 8.11 9.25 -12.38
CA SER A 332 8.55 10.64 -12.45
C SER A 332 7.48 11.49 -13.12
N ASP A 333 6.75 12.27 -12.33
CA ASP A 333 5.60 13.08 -12.73
C ASP A 333 6.09 14.25 -13.58
N VAL A 334 6.85 13.95 -14.64
CA VAL A 334 7.72 14.83 -15.40
C VAL A 334 7.15 14.82 -16.81
N VAL A 335 6.33 15.83 -17.11
CA VAL A 335 5.71 15.99 -18.44
C VAL A 335 6.32 17.19 -19.15
N GLN A 336 6.47 17.10 -20.47
CA GLN A 336 6.89 18.24 -21.27
C GLN A 336 5.72 19.22 -21.44
N ILE A 337 5.94 20.47 -21.05
CA ILE A 337 4.94 21.54 -21.10
C ILE A 337 5.48 22.71 -21.93
N GLY A 338 4.65 23.18 -22.86
CA GLY A 338 4.87 24.41 -23.60
C GLY A 338 5.83 24.30 -24.79
N PRO A 339 5.96 25.40 -25.54
CA PRO A 339 6.70 25.45 -26.81
C PRO A 339 8.21 25.24 -26.65
N LEU A 340 8.74 25.42 -25.43
CA LEU A 340 10.15 25.20 -25.11
C LEU A 340 10.46 23.74 -24.73
N GLY A 341 9.44 22.88 -24.62
CA GLY A 341 9.59 21.46 -24.29
C GLY A 341 10.22 21.22 -22.91
N ARG A 342 10.01 22.13 -21.95
CA ARG A 342 10.54 21.99 -20.58
C ARG A 342 9.74 20.97 -19.81
N HIS A 343 10.41 20.23 -18.94
CA HIS A 343 9.73 19.26 -18.12
C HIS A 343 9.25 19.87 -16.80
N VAL A 344 8.02 19.55 -16.41
CA VAL A 344 7.45 19.93 -15.12
C VAL A 344 7.18 18.64 -14.35
N GLY A 345 7.83 18.53 -13.19
CA GLY A 345 7.97 17.33 -12.37
C GLY A 345 7.16 17.35 -11.07
N HIS A 346 6.90 16.17 -10.52
CA HIS A 346 6.65 15.96 -9.09
C HIS A 346 5.59 16.93 -8.49
N GLY A 347 5.94 17.64 -7.42
CA GLY A 347 5.05 18.60 -6.77
C GLY A 347 4.72 19.82 -7.62
N PHE A 348 5.57 20.21 -8.57
CA PHE A 348 5.28 21.31 -9.50
C PHE A 348 4.23 20.88 -10.54
N LEU A 349 4.28 19.62 -10.98
CA LEU A 349 3.25 19.07 -11.84
C LEU A 349 1.92 18.89 -11.11
N GLU A 350 1.93 18.53 -9.82
CA GLU A 350 0.70 18.57 -9.02
C GLU A 350 0.15 20.01 -9.02
N PHE A 351 0.96 20.99 -8.63
CA PHE A 351 0.51 22.39 -8.54
C PHE A 351 -0.09 22.86 -9.87
N TRP A 352 0.52 22.50 -10.99
CA TRP A 352 -0.01 22.72 -12.33
C TRP A 352 -1.38 22.06 -12.53
N ARG A 353 -1.50 20.76 -12.25
CA ARG A 353 -2.76 20.00 -12.35
C ARG A 353 -3.85 20.51 -11.41
N THR A 354 -3.49 21.06 -10.25
CA THR A 354 -4.43 21.74 -9.35
C THR A 354 -5.06 22.95 -10.03
N LEU A 355 -4.27 23.77 -10.72
CA LEU A 355 -4.79 24.89 -11.50
C LEU A 355 -5.66 24.42 -12.68
N GLU A 356 -5.24 23.37 -13.40
CA GLU A 356 -6.02 22.79 -14.52
C GLU A 356 -7.40 22.30 -14.07
N ARG A 357 -7.49 21.71 -12.87
CA ARG A 357 -8.77 21.25 -12.30
C ARG A 357 -9.75 22.39 -12.01
N ILE A 358 -9.25 23.59 -11.71
CA ILE A 358 -10.09 24.78 -11.49
C ILE A 358 -10.55 25.34 -12.84
N ASP A 359 -9.60 25.55 -13.76
CA ASP A 359 -9.84 26.00 -15.13
C ASP A 359 -8.65 25.52 -15.99
N PRO A 360 -8.89 24.78 -17.10
CA PRO A 360 -7.81 24.25 -17.95
C PRO A 360 -6.83 25.30 -18.48
N THR A 361 -7.21 26.57 -18.53
CA THR A 361 -6.36 27.68 -18.97
C THR A 361 -5.59 28.35 -17.83
N LEU A 362 -5.96 28.08 -16.58
CA LEU A 362 -5.44 28.76 -15.40
C LEU A 362 -3.94 28.57 -15.16
N PRO A 363 -3.31 27.40 -15.42
CA PRO A 363 -1.86 27.27 -15.27
C PRO A 363 -1.12 28.27 -16.17
N LEU A 364 -1.56 28.43 -17.42
CA LEU A 364 -0.95 29.38 -18.35
C LEU A 364 -1.20 30.83 -17.96
N ARG A 365 -2.40 31.14 -17.47
CA ARG A 365 -2.73 32.50 -17.02
C ARG A 365 -1.99 32.89 -15.74
N THR A 366 -1.66 31.92 -14.90
CA THR A 366 -1.05 32.12 -13.58
C THR A 366 0.47 32.03 -13.64
N LEU A 367 1.01 30.95 -14.19
CA LEU A 367 2.43 30.65 -14.25
C LEU A 367 3.04 31.03 -15.61
N GLY A 368 2.29 30.85 -16.69
CA GLY A 368 2.82 30.91 -18.06
C GLY A 368 3.62 29.66 -18.42
N TRP A 369 4.38 29.69 -19.51
CA TRP A 369 5.20 28.56 -19.91
C TRP A 369 6.42 28.37 -19.01
N PRO A 370 6.84 27.12 -18.74
CA PRO A 370 8.11 26.85 -18.07
C PRO A 370 9.27 27.31 -18.96
N LEU A 371 10.20 28.05 -18.36
CA LEU A 371 11.40 28.58 -19.02
C LEU A 371 12.64 27.71 -18.75
N THR A 372 12.68 27.05 -17.60
CA THR A 372 13.79 26.19 -17.15
C THR A 372 13.31 24.77 -16.87
N GLU A 373 14.25 23.82 -16.78
CA GLU A 373 14.02 22.59 -16.00
C GLU A 373 13.98 22.94 -14.50
N GLU A 374 13.64 21.98 -13.65
CA GLU A 374 13.83 22.07 -12.21
C GLU A 374 15.32 22.18 -11.86
N PHE A 375 15.67 23.03 -10.89
CA PHE A 375 17.06 23.20 -10.43
C PHE A 375 17.12 23.53 -8.94
N GLU A 376 18.24 23.17 -8.32
CA GLU A 376 18.50 23.48 -6.91
C GLU A 376 19.14 24.85 -6.73
N TYR A 377 18.67 25.60 -5.74
CA TYR A 377 19.26 26.85 -5.29
C TYR A 377 19.07 26.99 -3.77
N ALA A 378 20.13 27.31 -3.04
CA ALA A 378 20.07 27.57 -1.59
C ALA A 378 19.32 26.52 -0.74
N GLY A 379 19.40 25.23 -1.12
CA GLY A 379 18.78 24.12 -0.37
C GLY A 379 17.30 23.88 -0.67
N ALA A 380 16.75 24.52 -1.72
CA ALA A 380 15.40 24.28 -2.21
C ALA A 380 15.43 24.03 -3.73
N VAL A 381 14.37 23.40 -4.25
CA VAL A 381 14.18 23.17 -5.68
C VAL A 381 13.31 24.28 -6.26
N TYR A 382 13.67 24.81 -7.42
CA TYR A 382 12.93 25.87 -8.10
C TYR A 382 12.70 25.52 -9.57
N GLN A 383 11.65 26.12 -10.13
CA GLN A 383 11.45 26.17 -11.57
C GLN A 383 10.91 27.55 -11.97
N VAL A 384 11.51 28.14 -13.00
CA VAL A 384 11.13 29.46 -13.50
C VAL A 384 10.12 29.31 -14.63
N PHE A 385 9.00 29.99 -14.51
CA PHE A 385 7.97 30.16 -15.53
C PHE A 385 7.94 31.63 -15.98
N GLU A 386 7.23 31.93 -17.08
CA GLU A 386 7.13 33.29 -17.63
C GLU A 386 6.57 34.32 -16.63
N ARG A 387 5.71 33.90 -15.71
CA ARG A 387 4.95 34.78 -14.80
C ARG A 387 5.19 34.49 -13.33
N ALA A 388 5.86 33.39 -13.00
CA ALA A 388 6.06 32.96 -11.62
C ALA A 388 7.32 32.09 -11.47
N VAL A 389 7.80 31.96 -10.24
CA VAL A 389 8.83 30.99 -9.86
C VAL A 389 8.21 30.05 -8.84
N LEU A 390 8.10 28.77 -9.16
CA LEU A 390 7.68 27.77 -8.18
C LEU A 390 8.88 27.36 -7.33
N LYS A 391 8.62 27.12 -6.05
CA LYS A 391 9.59 26.65 -5.06
C LYS A 391 9.06 25.38 -4.42
N TYR A 392 9.96 24.43 -4.23
CA TYR A 392 9.78 23.31 -3.32
C TYR A 392 10.80 23.40 -2.18
N GLY A 393 10.30 23.45 -0.95
CA GLY A 393 11.10 23.48 0.27
C GLY A 393 10.78 22.29 1.16
N GLU A 394 11.73 21.36 1.33
CA GLU A 394 11.53 20.16 2.17
C GLU A 394 11.23 20.52 3.64
N SER A 395 11.79 21.63 4.12
CA SER A 395 11.57 22.15 5.48
C SER A 395 10.24 22.86 5.69
N GLU A 396 9.44 23.06 4.64
CA GLU A 396 8.15 23.76 4.74
C GLU A 396 7.01 22.80 5.11
N PRO A 397 6.02 23.27 5.90
CA PRO A 397 4.88 22.44 6.30
C PRO A 397 3.89 22.25 5.15
N GLU A 398 3.28 21.06 5.05
CA GLU A 398 2.14 20.84 4.16
C GLU A 398 0.97 21.79 4.50
N PRO A 399 0.20 22.29 3.51
CA PRO A 399 0.29 22.01 2.06
C PRO A 399 1.29 22.90 1.30
N TRP A 400 2.11 23.68 2.00
CA TRP A 400 2.92 24.75 1.41
C TRP A 400 4.24 24.27 0.82
N ARG A 401 4.53 22.96 0.85
CA ARG A 401 5.78 22.43 0.31
C ARG A 401 6.03 22.81 -1.14
N VAL A 402 4.99 23.07 -1.92
CA VAL A 402 5.08 23.73 -3.23
C VAL A 402 4.26 25.00 -3.24
N HIS A 403 4.90 26.13 -3.54
CA HIS A 403 4.22 27.41 -3.65
C HIS A 403 4.93 28.36 -4.64
N VAL A 404 4.28 29.48 -4.96
CA VAL A 404 4.91 30.58 -5.70
C VAL A 404 5.90 31.30 -4.77
N SER A 405 7.14 31.50 -5.23
CA SER A 405 8.21 32.16 -4.46
C SER A 405 7.85 33.61 -4.13
N LEU A 406 8.37 34.12 -2.99
CA LEU A 406 8.26 35.54 -2.67
C LEU A 406 8.99 36.39 -3.72
N PHE A 407 8.49 37.59 -4.02
CA PHE A 407 9.01 38.44 -5.10
C PHE A 407 10.53 38.67 -5.04
N GLY A 408 11.06 39.02 -3.86
CA GLY A 408 12.51 39.24 -3.68
C GLY A 408 13.35 37.97 -3.80
N GLU A 409 12.78 36.80 -3.46
CA GLU A 409 13.41 35.50 -3.65
C GLU A 409 13.42 35.10 -5.13
N ALA A 410 12.27 35.20 -5.79
CA ALA A 410 12.10 34.94 -7.21
C ALA A 410 13.10 35.74 -8.07
N THR A 411 13.31 37.02 -7.73
CA THR A 411 14.27 37.90 -8.44
C THR A 411 15.69 37.34 -8.36
N ARG A 412 16.14 36.95 -7.16
CA ARG A 412 17.49 36.38 -6.96
C ARG A 412 17.65 35.04 -7.66
N VAL A 413 16.62 34.19 -7.62
CA VAL A 413 16.61 32.89 -8.29
C VAL A 413 16.72 33.06 -9.81
N VAL A 414 15.99 34.01 -10.39
CA VAL A 414 16.03 34.31 -11.84
C VAL A 414 17.38 34.87 -12.26
N GLU A 415 17.96 35.81 -11.51
CA GLU A 415 19.29 36.35 -11.77
C GLU A 415 20.37 35.26 -11.70
N TRP A 416 20.28 34.40 -10.68
CA TRP A 416 21.17 33.26 -10.53
C TRP A 416 21.01 32.29 -11.70
N ALA A 417 19.79 31.93 -12.08
CA ALA A 417 19.52 31.02 -13.20
C ALA A 417 20.06 31.58 -14.53
N ARG A 418 19.94 32.89 -14.78
CA ARG A 418 20.57 33.58 -15.92
C ARG A 418 22.09 33.49 -15.88
N SER A 419 22.71 33.75 -14.73
CA SER A 419 24.17 33.67 -14.57
C SER A 419 24.73 32.26 -14.83
N ARG A 420 23.88 31.23 -14.70
CA ARG A 420 24.20 29.82 -14.96
C ARG A 420 23.79 29.34 -16.35
N GLY A 421 23.25 30.22 -17.20
CA GLY A 421 22.81 29.88 -18.56
C GLY A 421 21.57 28.98 -18.61
N LEU A 422 20.82 28.86 -17.51
CA LEU A 422 19.58 28.08 -17.45
C LEU A 422 18.41 28.81 -18.12
N LEU A 423 18.47 30.15 -18.11
CA LEU A 423 17.55 31.02 -18.83
C LEU A 423 18.27 31.57 -20.06
N ARG A 424 17.71 31.31 -21.26
CA ARG A 424 18.17 31.96 -22.49
C ARG A 424 17.70 33.42 -22.49
N SER A 425 18.53 34.31 -23.04
CA SER A 425 18.24 35.74 -23.17
C SER A 425 17.15 36.01 -24.20
#